data_AF-X8DLV8-F1
#
_entry.id   AF-X8DLV8-F1
#
_cell.length_a   1.000
_cell.length_b   1.000
_cell.length_c   1.000
_cell.angle_alpha   90.00
_cell.angle_beta   90.00
_cell.angle_gamma   90.00
#
_symmetry.space_group_name_H-M   'P 1'
#
loop_
_entity.id
_entity.type
_entity.pdbx_description
1 polymer ?
#
loop_
_entity_poly.entity_id
_entity_poly.type
_entity_poly.pdbx_seq_one_letter_code
_entity_poly.pdbx_strand_id
1 'polypeptide(L)'
;MPAGTTWRADADVVVVGAGVAGLAAALAVHRRGRKVVVLSKVGATATHFAQGGIAVVLPDSQDSIEAHVLDTLSAGAGLCDAEAVRSIVSDGYRAVRDLVADGARFDESRSGQWALTREGGHSARRIIHAGGDATGAEVQRALDHAAAMLDVRRSHVVHDILVGPEGVGGVLVGNSDGLGVIQAGAVVLATGGLGHLYSATTNPEGSTGDGIALALRAGVSVADIEFIQFHPTMLHTPDAAGCRPLISEAVRGEGAILVDARGDSVTAGVHPQGDLAPRDVVAGAIARRLRESGDQCVYLDARTIGNFAIRFPTITAACAAAGIDPSVQLIPVVPGRITAAAVSSPIRTVTPRSPGCSPRVRSRAPACTAQTGWLPTVCWKVWWWVGVPGKLLRGSLTAQVWWMNATPRHRVWIAEGCSRR
;
A
#
# COMPACT_ATOMS: atom_id res chain seq x y z
N MET A 1 8.51 38.03 -10.72
CA MET A 1 8.09 37.10 -9.65
C MET A 1 7.43 37.93 -8.57
N PRO A 2 6.13 37.79 -8.26
CA PRO A 2 5.53 38.51 -7.15
C PRO A 2 6.18 38.05 -5.84
N ALA A 3 6.53 39.00 -4.99
CA ALA A 3 7.12 38.78 -3.68
C ALA A 3 6.08 38.17 -2.73
N GLY A 4 5.87 36.86 -2.82
CA GLY A 4 5.11 36.07 -1.86
C GLY A 4 6.05 35.50 -0.81
N THR A 5 5.78 35.79 0.46
CA THR A 5 6.48 35.24 1.62
C THR A 5 6.69 33.74 1.47
N THR A 6 7.93 33.33 1.24
CA THR A 6 8.32 31.91 1.23
C THR A 6 8.79 31.54 2.63
N TRP A 7 7.93 30.92 3.44
CA TRP A 7 8.37 30.45 4.76
C TRP A 7 9.41 29.34 4.59
N ARG A 8 10.29 29.17 5.59
CA ARG A 8 11.38 28.21 5.54
C ARG A 8 11.40 27.33 6.79
N ALA A 9 11.74 26.07 6.62
CA ALA A 9 12.02 25.14 7.71
C ALA A 9 13.11 24.14 7.29
N ASP A 10 13.69 23.47 8.28
CA ASP A 10 14.75 22.46 8.09
C ASP A 10 14.38 21.15 8.78
N ALA A 11 14.72 20.03 8.16
CA ALA A 11 14.60 18.68 8.72
C ALA A 11 15.77 17.80 8.23
N ASP A 12 16.10 16.73 8.96
CA ASP A 12 16.97 15.69 8.40
C ASP A 12 16.22 14.91 7.31
N VAL A 13 14.94 14.61 7.57
CA VAL A 13 14.06 13.83 6.69
C VAL A 13 12.69 14.49 6.60
N VAL A 14 12.15 14.61 5.38
CA VAL A 14 10.74 14.92 5.16
C VAL A 14 10.01 13.66 4.72
N VAL A 15 8.91 13.34 5.39
CA VAL A 15 8.01 12.25 5.00
C VAL A 15 6.74 12.86 4.41
N VAL A 16 6.40 12.49 3.17
CA VAL A 16 5.22 12.99 2.47
C VAL A 16 4.13 11.91 2.50
N GLY A 17 3.15 12.10 3.38
CA GLY A 17 2.05 11.18 3.65
C GLY A 17 2.01 10.74 5.11
N ALA A 18 0.82 10.70 5.69
CA ALA A 18 0.58 10.35 7.10
C ALA A 18 -0.29 9.08 7.26
N GLY A 19 -0.26 8.18 6.28
CA GLY A 19 -0.79 6.82 6.43
C GLY A 19 0.21 5.90 7.15
N VAL A 20 -0.10 4.60 7.22
CA VAL A 20 0.72 3.59 7.92
C VAL A 20 2.21 3.65 7.55
N ALA A 21 2.52 3.72 6.25
CA ALA A 21 3.89 3.75 5.77
C ALA A 21 4.63 5.01 6.22
N GLY A 22 3.98 6.18 6.12
CA GLY A 22 4.59 7.47 6.45
C GLY A 22 4.77 7.68 7.95
N LEU A 23 3.80 7.29 8.77
CA LEU A 23 3.93 7.40 10.23
C LEU A 23 4.93 6.38 10.79
N ALA A 24 4.90 5.13 10.33
CA ALA A 24 5.89 4.12 10.73
C ALA A 24 7.33 4.55 10.34
N ALA A 25 7.48 5.10 9.13
CA ALA A 25 8.72 5.70 8.66
C ALA A 25 9.23 6.82 9.57
N ALA A 26 8.36 7.77 9.88
CA ALA A 26 8.71 8.94 10.68
C ALA A 26 9.09 8.54 12.11
N LEU A 27 8.35 7.62 12.73
CA LEU A 27 8.67 7.06 14.05
C LEU A 27 10.03 6.35 14.03
N ALA A 28 10.33 5.55 13.01
CA ALA A 28 11.61 4.87 12.88
C ALA A 28 12.78 5.87 12.71
N VAL A 29 12.59 6.95 11.96
CA VAL A 29 13.57 8.03 11.81
C VAL A 29 13.77 8.77 13.15
N HIS A 30 12.68 9.09 13.84
CA HIS A 30 12.71 9.77 15.14
C HIS A 30 13.42 8.95 16.22
N ARG A 31 13.16 7.64 16.30
CA ARG A 31 13.84 6.71 17.24
C ARG A 31 15.37 6.65 17.03
N ARG A 32 15.87 7.08 15.87
CA ARG A 32 17.31 7.21 15.57
C ARG A 32 17.88 8.60 15.89
N GLY A 33 17.11 9.46 16.56
CA GLY A 33 17.53 10.81 16.96
C GLY A 33 17.62 11.79 15.80
N ARG A 34 16.84 11.60 14.74
CA ARG A 34 16.80 12.48 13.56
C ARG A 34 15.58 13.37 13.57
N LYS A 35 15.75 14.62 13.11
CA LYS A 35 14.67 15.59 12.95
C LYS A 35 13.82 15.22 11.74
N VAL A 36 12.56 14.87 11.96
CA VAL A 36 11.61 14.49 10.91
C VAL A 36 10.43 15.43 10.87
N VAL A 37 10.00 15.80 9.67
CA VAL A 37 8.73 16.51 9.43
C VAL A 37 7.85 15.61 8.56
N VAL A 38 6.61 15.40 8.99
CA VAL A 38 5.60 14.65 8.23
C VAL A 38 4.62 15.63 7.62
N LEU A 39 4.41 15.56 6.31
CA LEU A 39 3.47 16.40 5.59
C LEU A 39 2.27 15.56 5.13
N SER A 40 1.06 16.05 5.36
CA SER A 40 -0.16 15.44 4.83
C SER A 40 -1.05 16.47 4.17
N LYS A 41 -1.53 16.15 2.97
CA LYS A 41 -2.50 16.96 2.23
C LYS A 41 -3.96 16.74 2.64
N VAL A 42 -4.28 15.60 3.28
CA VAL A 42 -5.68 15.20 3.58
C VAL A 42 -5.89 14.84 5.04
N GLY A 43 -7.15 14.92 5.46
CA GLY A 43 -7.61 14.48 6.78
C GLY A 43 -7.72 12.95 6.91
N ALA A 44 -8.28 12.26 5.90
CA ALA A 44 -8.48 10.80 5.93
C ALA A 44 -7.51 10.05 5.00
N THR A 45 -6.92 8.96 5.50
CA THR A 45 -5.92 8.14 4.79
C THR A 45 -6.56 6.83 4.29
N ALA A 46 -6.01 6.23 3.23
CA ALA A 46 -6.45 4.90 2.80
C ALA A 46 -6.22 3.83 3.90
N THR A 47 -5.21 4.03 4.74
CA THR A 47 -4.96 3.22 5.93
C THR A 47 -6.18 3.17 6.85
N HIS A 48 -6.82 4.31 7.14
CA HIS A 48 -7.97 4.35 8.04
C HIS A 48 -9.14 3.48 7.54
N PHE A 49 -9.35 3.40 6.23
CA PHE A 49 -10.44 2.64 5.62
C PHE A 49 -10.14 1.16 5.38
N ALA A 50 -8.95 0.67 5.76
CA ALA A 50 -8.63 -0.75 5.61
C ALA A 50 -9.48 -1.60 6.58
N GLN A 51 -10.18 -2.60 6.05
CA GLN A 51 -11.13 -3.40 6.83
C GLN A 51 -10.52 -4.71 7.31
N GLY A 52 -10.17 -5.57 6.35
CA GLY A 52 -9.78 -6.98 6.53
C GLY A 52 -8.79 -7.22 7.66
N GLY A 53 -7.51 -6.97 7.42
CA GLY A 53 -6.50 -7.11 8.47
C GLY A 53 -5.07 -7.07 7.96
N ILE A 54 -4.14 -7.53 8.81
CA ILE A 54 -2.72 -7.64 8.48
C ILE A 54 -2.34 -9.11 8.45
N ALA A 55 -1.84 -9.59 7.30
CA ALA A 55 -1.34 -10.95 7.18
C ALA A 55 0.02 -11.09 7.90
N VAL A 56 0.09 -11.98 8.89
CA VAL A 56 1.28 -12.21 9.72
C VAL A 56 1.36 -13.66 10.16
N VAL A 57 2.55 -14.25 10.05
CA VAL A 57 2.81 -15.58 10.62
C VAL A 57 3.20 -15.39 12.08
N LEU A 58 2.38 -15.92 12.99
CA LEU A 58 2.64 -15.83 14.42
C LEU A 58 3.69 -16.88 14.84
N PRO A 59 4.55 -16.56 15.83
CA PRO A 59 5.38 -17.58 16.49
C PRO A 59 4.51 -18.72 17.01
N ASP A 60 5.06 -19.92 16.98
CA ASP A 60 4.43 -21.14 17.53
C ASP A 60 3.08 -21.53 16.89
N SER A 61 2.73 -20.93 15.75
CA SER A 61 1.59 -21.36 14.93
C SER A 61 1.97 -22.56 14.05
N GLN A 62 0.96 -23.27 13.53
CA GLN A 62 1.17 -24.33 12.51
C GLN A 62 1.47 -23.75 11.11
N ASP A 63 1.41 -22.44 10.97
CA ASP A 63 1.70 -21.72 9.75
C ASP A 63 3.21 -21.46 9.60
N SER A 64 3.66 -21.09 8.41
CA SER A 64 5.07 -20.81 8.15
C SER A 64 5.30 -19.63 7.23
N ILE A 65 6.46 -19.01 7.38
CA ILE A 65 6.96 -17.94 6.50
C ILE A 65 6.98 -18.44 5.05
N GLU A 66 7.52 -19.62 4.78
CA GLU A 66 7.60 -20.14 3.41
C GLU A 66 6.22 -20.42 2.80
N ALA A 67 5.24 -20.89 3.60
CA ALA A 67 3.86 -21.01 3.11
C ALA A 67 3.26 -19.65 2.74
N HIS A 68 3.48 -18.61 3.55
CA HIS A 68 3.04 -17.26 3.21
C HIS A 68 3.73 -16.72 1.95
N VAL A 69 5.05 -16.93 1.83
CA VAL A 69 5.82 -16.53 0.64
C VAL A 69 5.24 -17.21 -0.61
N LEU A 70 4.94 -18.51 -0.53
CA LEU A 70 4.36 -19.25 -1.64
C LEU A 70 2.96 -18.73 -2.01
N ASP A 71 2.10 -18.45 -1.03
CA ASP A 71 0.78 -17.84 -1.25
C ASP A 71 0.94 -16.50 -2.00
N THR A 72 1.86 -15.63 -1.54
CA THR A 72 2.11 -14.31 -2.16
C THR A 72 2.67 -14.43 -3.59
N LEU A 73 3.65 -15.31 -3.81
CA LEU A 73 4.23 -15.53 -5.14
C LEU A 73 3.21 -16.08 -6.14
N SER A 74 2.35 -16.99 -5.67
CA SER A 74 1.28 -17.58 -6.47
C SER A 74 0.24 -16.53 -6.85
N ALA A 75 -0.21 -15.72 -5.88
CA ALA A 75 -1.14 -14.62 -6.11
C ALA A 75 -0.52 -13.51 -7.00
N GLY A 76 0.80 -13.36 -6.96
CA GLY A 76 1.56 -12.44 -7.81
C GLY A 76 1.75 -12.90 -9.25
N ALA A 77 1.20 -14.06 -9.65
CA ALA A 77 1.22 -14.57 -11.01
C ALA A 77 2.61 -14.62 -11.67
N GLY A 78 3.65 -14.92 -10.87
CA GLY A 78 5.04 -14.99 -11.35
C GLY A 78 5.72 -13.63 -11.58
N LEU A 79 5.04 -12.52 -11.28
CA LEU A 79 5.58 -11.18 -11.41
C LEU A 79 6.27 -10.71 -10.13
N CYS A 80 6.14 -11.40 -9.00
CA CYS A 80 6.78 -10.94 -7.76
C CYS A 80 8.30 -11.11 -7.71
N ASP A 81 8.97 -10.14 -7.07
CA ASP A 81 10.35 -10.31 -6.61
C ASP A 81 10.32 -11.19 -5.36
N ALA A 82 10.80 -12.43 -5.50
CA ALA A 82 10.78 -13.41 -4.41
C ALA A 82 11.66 -13.03 -3.21
N GLU A 83 12.76 -12.31 -3.42
CA GLU A 83 13.59 -11.82 -2.32
C GLU A 83 12.88 -10.66 -1.60
N ALA A 84 12.16 -9.83 -2.35
CA ALA A 84 11.29 -8.82 -1.78
C ALA A 84 10.21 -9.48 -0.89
N VAL A 85 9.38 -10.35 -1.46
CA VAL A 85 8.32 -11.08 -0.75
C VAL A 85 8.87 -11.73 0.52
N ARG A 86 9.92 -12.54 0.42
CA ARG A 86 10.44 -13.30 1.57
C ARG A 86 10.81 -12.41 2.73
N SER A 87 11.53 -11.32 2.50
CA SER A 87 11.97 -10.50 3.65
C SER A 87 10.86 -9.60 4.22
N ILE A 88 9.77 -9.31 3.48
CA ILE A 88 8.58 -8.65 4.09
C ILE A 88 7.86 -9.62 5.00
N VAL A 89 7.57 -10.81 4.46
CA VAL A 89 6.86 -11.85 5.19
C VAL A 89 7.63 -12.21 6.46
N SER A 90 8.96 -12.37 6.35
CA SER A 90 9.84 -12.67 7.49
C SER A 90 9.81 -11.57 8.57
N ASP A 91 9.72 -10.31 8.17
CA ASP A 91 9.69 -9.17 9.09
C ASP A 91 8.28 -8.87 9.64
N GLY A 92 7.24 -9.50 9.09
CA GLY A 92 5.84 -9.18 9.38
C GLY A 92 5.51 -9.24 10.87
N TYR A 93 5.96 -10.28 11.57
CA TYR A 93 5.69 -10.41 13.01
C TYR A 93 6.38 -9.31 13.83
N ARG A 94 7.62 -8.96 13.48
CA ARG A 94 8.32 -7.85 14.15
C ARG A 94 7.59 -6.54 13.91
N ALA A 95 7.15 -6.27 12.68
CA ALA A 95 6.41 -5.05 12.34
C ALA A 95 5.08 -4.95 13.11
N VAL A 96 4.35 -6.06 13.24
CA VAL A 96 3.12 -6.11 14.06
C VAL A 96 3.44 -5.85 15.54
N ARG A 97 4.53 -6.43 16.07
CA ARG A 97 4.94 -6.15 17.45
C ARG A 97 5.29 -4.68 17.68
N ASP A 98 5.92 -4.02 16.71
CA ASP A 98 6.20 -2.59 16.78
C ASP A 98 4.89 -1.78 16.83
N LEU A 99 3.90 -2.13 15.99
CA LEU A 99 2.57 -1.50 16.03
C LEU A 99 1.86 -1.68 17.38
N VAL A 100 1.95 -2.87 17.98
CA VAL A 100 1.39 -3.15 19.31
C VAL A 100 2.11 -2.33 20.39
N ALA A 101 3.44 -2.21 20.30
CA ALA A 101 4.22 -1.35 21.19
C ALA A 101 3.84 0.14 21.04
N ASP A 102 3.44 0.55 19.84
CA ASP A 102 2.90 1.88 19.53
C ASP A 102 1.41 2.04 19.92
N GLY A 103 0.80 1.01 20.51
CA GLY A 103 -0.52 1.06 21.13
C GLY A 103 -1.66 0.48 20.29
N ALA A 104 -1.35 -0.24 19.21
CA ALA A 104 -2.35 -0.98 18.44
C ALA A 104 -2.89 -2.18 19.22
N ARG A 105 -4.21 -2.41 19.13
CA ARG A 105 -4.93 -3.49 19.81
C ARG A 105 -5.66 -4.33 18.78
N PHE A 106 -5.31 -5.60 18.69
CA PHE A 106 -5.97 -6.56 17.80
C PHE A 106 -7.00 -7.38 18.57
N ASP A 107 -8.04 -7.83 17.88
CA ASP A 107 -9.09 -8.66 18.45
C ASP A 107 -8.48 -9.98 18.92
N GLU A 108 -8.97 -10.49 20.05
CA GLU A 108 -8.47 -11.71 20.67
C GLU A 108 -9.52 -12.83 20.59
N SER A 109 -9.08 -14.02 20.18
CA SER A 109 -9.92 -15.23 20.25
C SER A 109 -10.00 -15.78 21.67
N ARG A 110 -8.91 -15.59 22.43
CA ARG A 110 -8.74 -15.88 23.87
C ARG A 110 -7.74 -14.88 24.41
N SER A 111 -7.75 -14.65 25.72
CA SER A 111 -6.83 -13.70 26.35
C SER A 111 -5.37 -13.98 25.95
N GLY A 112 -4.72 -12.98 25.32
CA GLY A 112 -3.34 -13.07 24.84
C GLY A 112 -3.15 -13.82 23.52
N GLN A 113 -4.22 -14.24 22.85
CA GLN A 113 -4.19 -14.92 21.54
C GLN A 113 -5.06 -14.17 20.53
N TRP A 114 -4.41 -13.51 19.56
CA TRP A 114 -5.10 -12.77 18.50
C TRP A 114 -6.02 -13.68 17.69
N ALA A 115 -7.20 -13.16 17.34
CA ALA A 115 -8.11 -13.77 16.41
C ALA A 115 -7.53 -13.72 14.99
N LEU A 116 -7.71 -14.80 14.24
CA LEU A 116 -7.17 -14.96 12.90
C LEU A 116 -8.29 -15.26 11.90
N THR A 117 -8.32 -14.49 10.83
CA THR A 117 -9.16 -14.75 9.65
C THR A 117 -8.32 -15.18 8.45
N ARG A 118 -9.00 -15.49 7.35
CA ARG A 118 -8.41 -15.85 6.05
C ARG A 118 -9.11 -15.07 4.95
N GLU A 119 -8.31 -14.50 4.06
CA GLU A 119 -8.76 -13.87 2.82
C GLU A 119 -8.30 -14.72 1.62
N GLY A 120 -8.73 -14.35 0.42
CA GLY A 120 -8.39 -15.03 -0.82
C GLY A 120 -6.89 -15.03 -1.10
N GLY A 121 -6.45 -16.07 -1.81
CA GLY A 121 -5.02 -16.29 -2.09
C GLY A 121 -4.20 -16.83 -0.91
N HIS A 122 -4.74 -16.87 0.32
CA HIS A 122 -4.06 -17.47 1.46
C HIS A 122 -4.49 -18.93 1.70
N SER A 123 -3.50 -19.79 1.96
CA SER A 123 -3.73 -21.18 2.34
C SER A 123 -4.04 -21.36 3.83
N ALA A 124 -3.69 -20.40 4.68
CA ALA A 124 -3.85 -20.45 6.14
C ALA A 124 -4.62 -19.24 6.72
N ARG A 125 -5.18 -19.42 7.93
CA ARG A 125 -5.71 -18.32 8.75
C ARG A 125 -4.54 -17.58 9.40
N ARG A 126 -4.16 -16.43 8.85
CA ARG A 126 -2.97 -15.66 9.26
C ARG A 126 -3.21 -14.16 9.34
N ILE A 127 -4.47 -13.72 9.22
CA ILE A 127 -4.81 -12.30 9.14
C ILE A 127 -5.34 -11.86 10.49
N ILE A 128 -4.58 -11.03 11.19
CA ILE A 128 -5.04 -10.37 12.42
C ILE A 128 -5.93 -9.18 12.07
N HIS A 129 -6.95 -8.93 12.87
CA HIS A 129 -7.89 -7.84 12.66
C HIS A 129 -8.22 -7.12 13.97
N ALA A 130 -8.85 -5.95 13.88
CA ALA A 130 -9.28 -5.18 15.04
C ALA A 130 -10.66 -4.55 14.80
N GLY A 131 -11.49 -4.54 15.85
CA GLY A 131 -12.83 -3.94 15.80
C GLY A 131 -13.76 -4.67 14.82
N GLY A 132 -13.58 -5.98 14.64
CA GLY A 132 -14.24 -6.78 13.61
C GLY A 132 -13.62 -6.53 12.23
N ASP A 133 -14.07 -5.47 11.55
CA ASP A 133 -13.67 -5.11 10.18
C ASP A 133 -13.14 -3.67 10.07
N ALA A 134 -12.49 -3.18 11.13
CA ALA A 134 -12.00 -1.81 11.25
C ALA A 134 -10.49 -1.73 11.54
N THR A 135 -9.72 -2.72 11.08
CA THR A 135 -8.29 -2.86 11.42
C THR A 135 -7.48 -1.61 11.07
N GLY A 136 -7.77 -1.00 9.93
CA GLY A 136 -7.14 0.22 9.46
C GLY A 136 -7.35 1.43 10.37
N ALA A 137 -8.56 1.58 10.92
CA ALA A 137 -8.89 2.65 11.83
C ALA A 137 -8.10 2.52 13.14
N GLU A 138 -7.95 1.30 13.65
CA GLU A 138 -7.15 1.02 14.84
C GLU A 138 -5.65 1.25 14.62
N VAL A 139 -5.10 0.79 13.50
CA VAL A 139 -3.70 1.02 13.13
C VAL A 139 -3.41 2.52 12.97
N GLN A 140 -4.31 3.25 12.29
CA GLN A 140 -4.18 4.70 12.13
C GLN A 140 -4.25 5.41 13.49
N ARG A 141 -5.19 5.03 14.37
CA ARG A 141 -5.32 5.58 15.73
C ARG A 141 -4.04 5.39 16.55
N ALA A 142 -3.49 4.17 16.56
CA ALA A 142 -2.26 3.85 17.28
C ALA A 142 -1.08 4.68 16.75
N LEU A 143 -0.92 4.76 15.43
CA LEU A 143 0.16 5.52 14.81
C LEU A 143 0.01 7.03 14.98
N ASP A 144 -1.21 7.59 14.91
CA ASP A 144 -1.45 9.01 15.20
C ASP A 144 -1.12 9.34 16.65
N HIS A 145 -1.47 8.45 17.59
CA HIS A 145 -1.09 8.59 19.00
C HIS A 145 0.42 8.53 19.18
N ALA A 146 1.06 7.51 18.61
CA ALA A 146 2.50 7.35 18.67
C ALA A 146 3.23 8.49 17.97
N ALA A 147 2.69 9.09 16.90
CA ALA A 147 3.32 10.19 16.19
C ALA A 147 3.05 11.58 16.79
N ALA A 148 2.30 11.67 17.90
CA ALA A 148 1.95 12.95 18.52
C ALA A 148 3.15 13.77 19.00
N MET A 149 4.33 13.15 19.18
CA MET A 149 5.57 13.86 19.50
C MET A 149 6.35 14.35 18.27
N LEU A 150 5.91 14.03 17.06
CA LEU A 150 6.57 14.41 15.81
C LEU A 150 5.99 15.73 15.26
N ASP A 151 6.75 16.42 14.41
CA ASP A 151 6.24 17.56 13.62
C ASP A 151 5.38 17.04 12.45
N VAL A 152 4.10 16.79 12.72
CA VAL A 152 3.11 16.34 11.73
C VAL A 152 2.27 17.53 11.26
N ARG A 153 2.50 17.99 10.04
CA ARG A 153 1.82 19.14 9.43
C ARG A 153 0.73 18.67 8.49
N ARG A 154 -0.50 18.77 8.96
CA ARG A 154 -1.71 18.53 8.16
C ARG A 154 -2.02 19.74 7.28
N SER A 155 -2.79 19.54 6.22
CA SER A 155 -3.13 20.57 5.21
C SER A 155 -1.90 21.21 4.55
N HIS A 156 -0.81 20.44 4.40
CA HIS A 156 0.40 20.84 3.71
C HIS A 156 0.59 19.98 2.46
N VAL A 157 0.54 20.61 1.29
CA VAL A 157 0.63 19.93 -0.01
C VAL A 157 2.03 20.09 -0.57
N VAL A 158 2.69 18.99 -0.90
CA VAL A 158 3.98 19.04 -1.59
C VAL A 158 3.75 19.24 -3.08
N HIS A 159 4.25 20.36 -3.61
CA HIS A 159 4.15 20.70 -5.03
C HIS A 159 5.32 20.15 -5.85
N ASP A 160 6.52 20.18 -5.26
CA ASP A 160 7.73 19.75 -5.95
C ASP A 160 8.79 19.19 -5.00
N ILE A 161 9.61 18.27 -5.52
CA ILE A 161 10.82 17.81 -4.84
C ILE A 161 11.97 18.65 -5.38
N LEU A 162 12.66 19.34 -4.48
CA LEU A 162 13.78 20.17 -4.86
C LEU A 162 15.00 19.27 -5.08
N VAL A 163 15.41 19.14 -6.34
CA VAL A 163 16.58 18.34 -6.75
C VAL A 163 17.68 19.28 -7.23
N GLY A 164 18.86 19.16 -6.64
CA GLY A 164 20.09 19.84 -7.04
C GLY A 164 21.16 18.87 -7.54
N PRO A 165 22.37 19.37 -7.86
CA PRO A 165 23.48 18.55 -8.36
C PRO A 165 23.89 17.40 -7.43
N GLU A 166 23.73 17.59 -6.13
CA GLU A 166 24.08 16.60 -5.09
C GLU A 166 22.91 15.68 -4.72
N GLY A 167 21.76 15.80 -5.38
CA GLY A 167 20.54 15.03 -5.12
C GLY A 167 19.43 15.87 -4.50
N VAL A 168 18.61 15.27 -3.63
CA VAL A 168 17.49 15.96 -2.96
C VAL A 168 18.00 17.03 -2.01
N GLY A 169 17.43 18.23 -2.12
CA GLY A 169 17.67 19.35 -1.22
C GLY A 169 16.46 19.74 -0.37
N GLY A 170 15.28 19.13 -0.59
CA GLY A 170 14.07 19.42 0.17
C GLY A 170 12.78 19.31 -0.65
N VAL A 171 11.74 19.99 -0.20
CA VAL A 171 10.43 20.06 -0.87
C VAL A 171 9.89 21.49 -0.90
N LEU A 172 9.17 21.81 -1.98
CA LEU A 172 8.29 22.97 -2.07
C LEU A 172 6.89 22.58 -1.56
N VAL A 173 6.39 23.31 -0.57
CA VAL A 173 5.15 22.99 0.16
C VAL A 173 4.20 24.18 0.09
N GLY A 174 2.91 23.92 -0.15
CA GLY A 174 1.84 24.90 -0.07
C GLY A 174 0.92 24.62 1.10
N ASN A 175 0.49 25.68 1.79
CA ASN A 175 -0.51 25.66 2.85
C ASN A 175 -1.33 26.97 2.84
N SER A 176 -2.12 27.22 3.89
CA SER A 176 -2.90 28.47 4.03
C SER A 176 -2.05 29.73 4.12
N ASP A 177 -0.79 29.62 4.55
CA ASP A 177 0.15 30.74 4.72
C ASP A 177 0.91 31.04 3.42
N GLY A 178 0.65 30.27 2.35
CA GLY A 178 1.30 30.39 1.06
C GLY A 178 2.30 29.27 0.80
N LEU A 179 3.29 29.57 -0.05
CA LEU A 179 4.34 28.62 -0.40
C LEU A 179 5.48 28.70 0.62
N GLY A 180 6.13 27.57 0.86
CA GLY A 180 7.34 27.49 1.67
C GLY A 180 8.24 26.35 1.25
N VAL A 181 9.45 26.37 1.79
CA VAL A 181 10.48 25.38 1.50
C VAL A 181 10.88 24.67 2.79
N ILE A 182 10.87 23.34 2.75
CA ILE A 182 11.49 22.52 3.79
C ILE A 182 12.77 21.92 3.22
N GLN A 183 13.91 22.39 3.72
CA GLN A 183 15.21 21.83 3.37
C GLN A 183 15.40 20.50 4.10
N ALA A 184 15.82 19.47 3.36
CA ALA A 184 16.06 18.15 3.93
C ALA A 184 17.08 17.35 3.11
N GLY A 185 17.86 16.52 3.81
CA GLY A 185 18.82 15.61 3.19
C GLY A 185 18.18 14.34 2.60
N ALA A 186 16.92 14.08 2.95
CA ALA A 186 16.14 12.97 2.43
C ALA A 186 14.65 13.32 2.37
N VAL A 187 13.98 12.85 1.33
CA VAL A 187 12.52 12.91 1.17
C VAL A 187 12.01 11.49 1.01
N VAL A 188 10.94 11.15 1.74
CA VAL A 188 10.27 9.85 1.73
C VAL A 188 8.87 10.04 1.17
N LEU A 189 8.58 9.44 0.02
CA LEU A 189 7.23 9.43 -0.53
C LEU A 189 6.42 8.26 0.04
N ALA A 190 5.37 8.58 0.78
CA ALA A 190 4.41 7.66 1.39
C ALA A 190 2.96 8.14 1.14
N THR A 191 2.70 8.64 -0.08
CA THR A 191 1.52 9.44 -0.43
C THR A 191 0.24 8.64 -0.67
N GLY A 192 0.29 7.31 -0.52
CA GLY A 192 -0.79 6.43 -0.95
C GLY A 192 -0.86 6.29 -2.47
N GLY A 193 -2.01 5.78 -2.95
CA GLY A 193 -2.20 5.39 -4.34
C GLY A 193 -2.79 6.45 -5.27
N LEU A 194 -3.25 5.99 -6.43
CA LEU A 194 -3.82 6.78 -7.54
C LEU A 194 -5.26 6.36 -7.88
N GLY A 195 -6.00 5.78 -6.93
CA GLY A 195 -7.35 5.26 -7.10
C GLY A 195 -8.33 6.22 -7.80
N HIS A 196 -8.25 7.53 -7.52
CA HIS A 196 -9.13 8.58 -8.08
C HIS A 196 -8.89 8.94 -9.55
N LEU A 197 -8.01 8.24 -10.26
CA LEU A 197 -8.00 8.28 -11.74
C LEU A 197 -9.22 7.57 -12.37
N TYR A 198 -10.04 6.86 -11.56
CA TYR A 198 -11.15 6.04 -12.03
C TYR A 198 -12.45 6.51 -11.41
N SER A 199 -13.55 6.38 -12.15
CA SER A 199 -14.87 6.87 -11.76
C SER A 199 -15.47 6.19 -10.53
N ALA A 200 -15.03 4.96 -10.22
CA ALA A 200 -15.46 4.20 -9.05
C ALA A 200 -14.26 3.57 -8.34
N THR A 201 -14.12 3.86 -7.06
CA THR A 201 -12.97 3.50 -6.23
C THR A 201 -13.40 3.31 -4.78
N THR A 202 -12.65 2.52 -4.01
CA THR A 202 -12.83 2.46 -2.54
C THR A 202 -11.82 3.34 -1.80
N ASN A 203 -11.00 4.09 -2.54
CA ASN A 203 -9.95 4.93 -1.97
C ASN A 203 -10.53 6.29 -1.58
N PRO A 204 -10.04 6.91 -0.48
CA PRO A 204 -10.42 8.27 -0.13
C PRO A 204 -9.94 9.26 -1.19
N GLU A 205 -10.59 10.42 -1.25
CA GLU A 205 -10.33 11.51 -2.21
C GLU A 205 -8.87 11.94 -2.31
N GLY A 206 -8.08 11.76 -1.24
CA GLY A 206 -6.64 12.01 -1.24
C GLY A 206 -5.81 11.09 -2.15
N SER A 207 -6.35 10.01 -2.69
CA SER A 207 -5.59 9.00 -3.44
C SER A 207 -5.49 9.33 -4.94
N THR A 208 -4.75 10.39 -5.27
CA THR A 208 -4.67 10.99 -6.60
C THR A 208 -3.35 10.76 -7.33
N GLY A 209 -2.42 9.98 -6.75
CA GLY A 209 -1.14 9.67 -7.40
C GLY A 209 -0.07 10.76 -7.32
N ASP A 210 -0.20 11.71 -6.40
CA ASP A 210 0.71 12.85 -6.30
C ASP A 210 2.17 12.44 -6.11
N GLY A 211 2.45 11.44 -5.28
CA GLY A 211 3.81 10.94 -5.07
C GLY A 211 4.42 10.33 -6.33
N ILE A 212 3.63 9.61 -7.13
CA ILE A 212 4.08 9.06 -8.42
C ILE A 212 4.44 10.21 -9.36
N ALA A 213 3.59 11.24 -9.42
CA ALA A 213 3.86 12.42 -10.24
C ALA A 213 5.08 13.22 -9.75
N LEU A 214 5.25 13.38 -8.43
CA LEU A 214 6.42 14.01 -7.80
C LEU A 214 7.71 13.24 -8.12
N ALA A 215 7.68 11.91 -8.01
CA ALA A 215 8.81 11.05 -8.33
C ALA A 215 9.23 11.20 -9.80
N LEU A 216 8.27 11.13 -10.72
CA LEU A 216 8.52 11.31 -12.16
C LEU A 216 9.11 12.68 -12.47
N ARG A 217 8.59 13.76 -11.87
CA ARG A 217 9.13 15.12 -12.05
C ARG A 217 10.55 15.26 -11.48
N ALA A 218 10.85 14.54 -10.40
CA ALA A 218 12.18 14.47 -9.82
C ALA A 218 13.16 13.57 -10.61
N GLY A 219 12.73 12.96 -11.72
CA GLY A 219 13.54 12.08 -12.56
C GLY A 219 13.69 10.65 -12.02
N VAL A 220 12.86 10.26 -11.05
CA VAL A 220 12.79 8.88 -10.54
C VAL A 220 11.89 8.07 -11.47
N SER A 221 12.34 6.88 -11.86
CA SER A 221 11.52 5.97 -12.67
C SER A 221 10.31 5.46 -11.87
N VAL A 222 9.30 4.97 -12.59
CA VAL A 222 8.15 4.24 -12.05
C VAL A 222 8.03 2.95 -12.86
N ALA A 223 7.39 1.90 -12.33
CA ALA A 223 7.05 0.72 -13.11
C ALA A 223 5.74 0.14 -12.59
N ASP A 224 5.19 -0.81 -13.35
CA ASP A 224 4.04 -1.59 -12.94
C ASP A 224 2.79 -0.74 -12.68
N ILE A 225 2.74 0.45 -13.30
CA ILE A 225 1.63 1.40 -13.19
C ILE A 225 0.38 0.89 -13.93
N GLU A 226 0.56 -0.09 -14.80
CA GLU A 226 -0.50 -0.83 -15.47
C GLU A 226 -1.20 -1.86 -14.57
N PHE A 227 -0.56 -2.31 -13.48
CA PHE A 227 -1.09 -3.38 -12.63
C PHE A 227 -2.07 -2.88 -11.59
N ILE A 228 -3.25 -2.50 -12.07
CA ILE A 228 -4.30 -1.93 -11.25
C ILE A 228 -5.22 -3.02 -10.68
N GLN A 229 -5.29 -3.12 -9.36
CA GLN A 229 -6.21 -4.04 -8.71
C GLN A 229 -7.65 -3.52 -8.71
N PHE A 230 -8.58 -4.40 -9.04
CA PHE A 230 -10.00 -4.19 -8.79
C PHE A 230 -10.41 -5.14 -7.67
N HIS A 231 -10.89 -4.59 -6.57
CA HIS A 231 -11.51 -5.39 -5.54
C HIS A 231 -12.82 -5.96 -6.07
N PRO A 232 -13.09 -7.27 -5.89
CA PRO A 232 -14.29 -7.89 -6.46
C PRO A 232 -15.60 -7.34 -5.89
N THR A 233 -15.60 -6.94 -4.61
CA THR A 233 -16.81 -6.65 -3.83
C THR A 233 -16.85 -5.21 -3.31
N MET A 234 -17.01 -4.23 -4.20
CA MET A 234 -17.37 -2.86 -3.83
C MET A 234 -18.90 -2.73 -3.83
N LEU A 235 -19.46 -2.09 -2.78
CA LEU A 235 -20.91 -1.93 -2.64
C LEU A 235 -21.48 -1.16 -3.86
N HIS A 236 -22.49 -1.75 -4.49
CA HIS A 236 -23.21 -1.13 -5.59
C HIS A 236 -24.47 -0.43 -5.09
N THR A 237 -24.55 0.87 -5.32
CA THR A 237 -25.78 1.65 -5.17
C THR A 237 -26.02 2.44 -6.46
N PRO A 238 -27.25 2.51 -7.00
CA PRO A 238 -27.54 3.08 -8.31
C PRO A 238 -27.03 4.51 -8.52
N ASP A 239 -27.06 5.34 -7.47
CA ASP A 239 -26.75 6.78 -7.54
C ASP A 239 -25.35 7.16 -7.02
N ALA A 240 -24.53 6.20 -6.56
CA ALA A 240 -23.23 6.55 -6.00
C ALA A 240 -22.18 6.81 -7.08
N ALA A 241 -21.54 7.98 -7.02
CA ALA A 241 -20.34 8.30 -7.80
C ALA A 241 -19.11 8.41 -6.87
N GLY A 242 -17.92 8.12 -7.40
CA GLY A 242 -16.66 8.30 -6.68
C GLY A 242 -16.34 7.20 -5.67
N CYS A 243 -16.09 7.60 -4.41
CA CYS A 243 -15.70 6.67 -3.34
C CYS A 243 -16.90 5.86 -2.86
N ARG A 244 -16.84 4.53 -2.94
CA ARG A 244 -17.90 3.63 -2.45
C ARG A 244 -17.38 2.71 -1.36
N PRO A 245 -18.23 2.29 -0.41
CA PRO A 245 -17.85 1.35 0.62
C PRO A 245 -17.32 0.03 0.03
N LEU A 246 -16.23 -0.44 0.62
CA LEU A 246 -15.70 -1.78 0.40
C LEU A 246 -16.51 -2.79 1.21
N ILE A 247 -16.79 -3.96 0.63
CA ILE A 247 -17.21 -5.14 1.38
C ILE A 247 -16.00 -6.07 1.47
N SER A 248 -15.40 -6.17 2.66
CA SER A 248 -14.15 -6.90 2.89
C SER A 248 -14.17 -8.33 2.34
N GLU A 249 -13.03 -8.76 1.83
CA GLU A 249 -12.79 -10.15 1.41
C GLU A 249 -12.94 -11.15 2.56
N ALA A 250 -12.76 -10.70 3.80
CA ALA A 250 -13.03 -11.50 5.00
C ALA A 250 -14.47 -12.03 5.04
N VAL A 251 -15.44 -11.35 4.42
CA VAL A 251 -16.84 -11.83 4.33
C VAL A 251 -16.91 -13.12 3.49
N ARG A 252 -16.19 -13.18 2.37
CA ARG A 252 -16.02 -14.42 1.58
C ARG A 252 -15.21 -15.46 2.36
N GLY A 253 -14.17 -15.02 3.06
CA GLY A 253 -13.35 -15.85 3.97
C GLY A 253 -14.16 -16.60 5.02
N GLU A 254 -15.29 -16.01 5.44
CA GLU A 254 -16.20 -16.54 6.45
C GLU A 254 -17.44 -17.24 5.84
N GLY A 255 -17.42 -17.53 4.54
CA GLY A 255 -18.36 -18.42 3.88
C GLY A 255 -19.39 -17.74 2.97
N ALA A 256 -19.32 -16.43 2.77
CA ALA A 256 -20.18 -15.78 1.79
C ALA A 256 -19.80 -16.17 0.36
N ILE A 257 -20.82 -16.29 -0.50
CA ILE A 257 -20.66 -16.73 -1.90
C ILE A 257 -21.13 -15.65 -2.87
N LEU A 258 -20.53 -15.61 -4.07
CA LEU A 258 -20.96 -14.69 -5.13
C LEU A 258 -21.97 -15.35 -6.06
N VAL A 259 -23.13 -14.72 -6.20
CA VAL A 259 -24.24 -15.17 -7.05
C VAL A 259 -24.69 -14.05 -7.99
N ASP A 260 -25.20 -14.41 -9.17
CA ASP A 260 -25.82 -13.44 -10.08
C ASP A 260 -27.29 -13.16 -9.71
N ALA A 261 -27.97 -12.34 -10.52
CA ALA A 261 -29.38 -11.98 -10.30
C ALA A 261 -30.36 -13.18 -10.34
N ARG A 262 -29.94 -14.32 -10.89
CA ARG A 262 -30.70 -15.57 -10.93
C ARG A 262 -30.37 -16.50 -9.76
N GLY A 263 -29.37 -16.16 -8.95
CA GLY A 263 -28.87 -16.99 -7.85
C GLY A 263 -27.78 -17.97 -8.27
N ASP A 264 -27.30 -17.93 -9.52
CA ASP A 264 -26.26 -18.82 -10.00
C ASP A 264 -24.88 -18.34 -9.56
N SER A 265 -24.01 -19.27 -9.14
CA SER A 265 -22.65 -18.91 -8.74
C SER A 265 -21.88 -18.19 -9.85
N VAL A 266 -21.20 -17.11 -9.49
CA VAL A 266 -20.37 -16.30 -10.41
C VAL A 266 -19.02 -16.96 -10.66
N THR A 267 -18.49 -17.69 -9.68
CA THR A 267 -17.12 -18.24 -9.68
C THR A 267 -17.07 -19.73 -10.00
N ALA A 268 -18.23 -20.40 -10.12
CA ALA A 268 -18.31 -21.81 -10.50
C ALA A 268 -17.58 -22.08 -11.82
N GLY A 269 -16.69 -23.08 -11.80
CA GLY A 269 -15.89 -23.48 -12.97
C GLY A 269 -14.78 -22.50 -13.38
N VAL A 270 -14.62 -21.37 -12.69
CA VAL A 270 -13.59 -20.36 -13.03
C VAL A 270 -12.24 -20.71 -12.42
N HIS A 271 -12.22 -21.10 -11.14
CA HIS A 271 -10.99 -21.38 -10.40
C HIS A 271 -11.24 -22.39 -9.27
N PRO A 272 -10.30 -23.30 -8.96
CA PRO A 272 -10.50 -24.31 -7.91
C PRO A 272 -10.79 -23.75 -6.51
N GLN A 273 -10.34 -22.52 -6.23
CA GLN A 273 -10.60 -21.83 -4.95
C GLN A 273 -11.96 -21.10 -4.91
N GLY A 274 -12.75 -21.13 -5.99
CA GLY A 274 -14.07 -20.48 -6.04
C GLY A 274 -14.03 -19.00 -5.65
N ASP A 275 -14.87 -18.61 -4.69
CA ASP A 275 -14.96 -17.23 -4.19
C ASP A 275 -13.72 -16.76 -3.41
N LEU A 276 -12.79 -17.67 -3.05
CA LEU A 276 -11.51 -17.34 -2.41
C LEU A 276 -10.33 -17.31 -3.40
N ALA A 277 -10.60 -17.40 -4.71
CA ALA A 277 -9.57 -17.19 -5.73
C ALA A 277 -8.96 -15.79 -5.64
N PRO A 278 -7.77 -15.58 -6.25
CA PRO A 278 -7.14 -14.26 -6.33
C PRO A 278 -8.09 -13.19 -6.88
N ARG A 279 -7.91 -11.94 -6.41
CA ARG A 279 -8.84 -10.83 -6.68
C ARG A 279 -9.04 -10.54 -8.16
N ASP A 280 -7.98 -10.62 -8.96
CA ASP A 280 -8.03 -10.45 -10.41
C ASP A 280 -8.93 -11.50 -11.09
N VAL A 281 -8.85 -12.76 -10.63
CA VAL A 281 -9.69 -13.87 -11.11
C VAL A 281 -11.15 -13.63 -10.77
N VAL A 282 -11.46 -13.29 -9.51
CA VAL A 282 -12.84 -13.08 -9.06
C VAL A 282 -13.43 -11.81 -9.68
N ALA A 283 -12.71 -10.70 -9.69
CA ALA A 283 -13.14 -9.46 -10.34
C ALA A 283 -13.37 -9.67 -11.85
N GLY A 284 -12.50 -10.44 -12.52
CA GLY A 284 -12.66 -10.82 -13.91
C GLY A 284 -13.90 -11.71 -14.16
N ALA A 285 -14.20 -12.63 -13.24
CA ALA A 285 -15.41 -13.46 -13.30
C ALA A 285 -16.67 -12.63 -13.19
N ILE A 286 -16.72 -11.70 -12.23
CA ILE A 286 -17.85 -10.77 -12.06
C ILE A 286 -18.01 -9.90 -13.31
N ALA A 287 -16.93 -9.30 -13.80
CA ALA A 287 -16.98 -8.44 -14.99
C ALA A 287 -17.47 -9.19 -16.25
N ARG A 288 -17.09 -10.47 -16.39
CA ARG A 288 -17.57 -11.33 -17.48
C ARG A 288 -19.07 -11.60 -17.32
N ARG A 289 -19.52 -12.02 -16.13
CA ARG A 289 -20.93 -12.33 -15.85
C ARG A 289 -21.83 -11.13 -16.13
N LEU A 290 -21.45 -9.94 -15.66
CA LEU A 290 -22.22 -8.70 -15.88
C LEU A 290 -22.31 -8.35 -17.38
N ARG A 291 -21.25 -8.58 -18.15
CA ARG A 291 -21.26 -8.33 -19.60
C ARG A 291 -22.15 -9.30 -20.34
N GLU A 292 -22.19 -10.56 -19.90
CA GLU A 292 -23.01 -11.62 -20.50
C GLU A 292 -24.49 -11.46 -20.17
N SER A 293 -24.83 -11.09 -18.92
CA SER A 293 -26.22 -10.95 -18.48
C SER A 293 -26.82 -9.58 -18.75
N GLY A 294 -25.99 -8.53 -18.84
CA GLY A 294 -26.46 -7.13 -18.89
C GLY A 294 -26.91 -6.57 -17.54
N ASP A 295 -26.70 -7.32 -16.45
CA ASP A 295 -27.06 -6.86 -15.10
C ASP A 295 -26.15 -5.71 -14.62
N GLN A 296 -26.66 -4.90 -13.70
CA GLN A 296 -25.90 -3.77 -13.15
C GLN A 296 -24.92 -4.16 -12.02
N CYS A 297 -25.20 -5.27 -11.34
CA CYS A 297 -24.38 -5.80 -10.25
C CYS A 297 -24.58 -7.31 -10.09
N VAL A 298 -23.65 -7.94 -9.38
CA VAL A 298 -23.84 -9.28 -8.82
C VAL A 298 -24.09 -9.14 -7.33
N TYR A 299 -24.27 -10.25 -6.64
CA TYR A 299 -24.64 -10.27 -5.24
C TYR A 299 -23.65 -11.10 -4.42
N LEU A 300 -23.28 -10.58 -3.26
CA LEU A 300 -22.60 -11.34 -2.21
C LEU A 300 -23.65 -11.85 -1.22
N ASP A 301 -23.80 -13.17 -1.14
CA ASP A 301 -24.71 -13.82 -0.20
C ASP A 301 -23.97 -14.12 1.11
N ALA A 302 -24.23 -13.30 2.12
CA ALA A 302 -23.67 -13.43 3.46
C ALA A 302 -24.67 -13.95 4.50
N ARG A 303 -25.87 -14.38 4.08
CA ARG A 303 -26.99 -14.69 4.98
C ARG A 303 -26.73 -15.88 5.91
N THR A 304 -25.81 -16.78 5.53
CA THR A 304 -25.38 -17.93 6.34
C THR A 304 -24.42 -17.55 7.46
N ILE A 305 -23.90 -16.32 7.46
CA ILE A 305 -22.94 -15.84 8.44
C ILE A 305 -23.68 -15.34 9.69
N GLY A 306 -23.62 -16.13 10.76
CA GLY A 306 -24.17 -15.74 12.06
C GLY A 306 -23.46 -14.51 12.65
N ASN A 307 -24.22 -13.72 13.40
CA ASN A 307 -23.74 -12.52 14.11
C ASN A 307 -23.04 -11.50 13.20
N PHE A 308 -23.50 -11.34 11.95
CA PHE A 308 -22.86 -10.49 10.94
C PHE A 308 -22.56 -9.07 11.46
N ALA A 309 -23.52 -8.42 12.13
CA ALA A 309 -23.36 -7.07 12.67
C ALA A 309 -22.25 -6.93 13.72
N ILE A 310 -21.98 -7.98 14.51
CA ILE A 310 -20.91 -7.98 15.52
C ILE A 310 -19.55 -8.20 14.84
N ARG A 311 -19.51 -9.06 13.82
CA ARG A 311 -18.28 -9.46 13.13
C ARG A 311 -17.81 -8.43 12.11
N PHE A 312 -18.76 -7.76 11.45
CA PHE A 312 -18.54 -6.82 10.36
C PHE A 312 -19.32 -5.52 10.60
N PRO A 313 -19.05 -4.79 11.71
CA PRO A 313 -19.81 -3.61 12.09
C PRO A 313 -19.71 -2.47 11.07
N THR A 314 -18.55 -2.26 10.44
CA THR A 314 -18.33 -1.20 9.44
C THR A 314 -19.12 -1.51 8.17
N ILE A 315 -19.06 -2.75 7.70
CA ILE A 315 -19.83 -3.20 6.53
C ILE A 315 -21.33 -3.15 6.83
N THR A 316 -21.75 -3.54 8.04
CA THR A 316 -23.15 -3.47 8.45
C THR A 316 -23.68 -2.05 8.42
N ALA A 317 -22.91 -1.08 8.93
CA ALA A 317 -23.26 0.33 8.85
C ALA A 317 -23.36 0.82 7.40
N ALA A 318 -22.44 0.41 6.53
CA ALA A 318 -22.47 0.76 5.12
C ALA A 318 -23.69 0.17 4.38
N CYS A 319 -24.02 -1.10 4.65
CA CYS A 319 -25.22 -1.75 4.11
C CYS A 319 -26.50 -1.10 4.63
N ALA A 320 -26.58 -0.81 5.92
CA ALA A 320 -27.75 -0.14 6.52
C ALA A 320 -27.98 1.26 5.92
N ALA A 321 -26.91 2.03 5.68
CA ALA A 321 -27.00 3.33 5.00
C ALA A 321 -27.52 3.22 3.56
N ALA A 322 -27.34 2.06 2.92
CA ALA A 322 -27.88 1.73 1.61
C ALA A 322 -29.24 1.00 1.68
N GLY A 323 -29.84 0.85 2.86
CA GLY A 323 -31.12 0.17 3.06
C GLY A 323 -31.06 -1.35 2.91
N ILE A 324 -29.90 -1.97 3.17
CA ILE A 324 -29.65 -3.39 3.03
C ILE A 324 -29.36 -4.00 4.40
N ASP A 325 -30.02 -5.11 4.72
CA ASP A 325 -29.71 -5.98 5.86
C ASP A 325 -28.98 -7.25 5.38
N PRO A 326 -27.66 -7.37 5.60
CA PRO A 326 -26.86 -8.53 5.17
C PRO A 326 -27.30 -9.87 5.77
N SER A 327 -28.06 -9.87 6.88
CA SER A 327 -28.49 -11.10 7.54
C SER A 327 -29.64 -11.79 6.81
N VAL A 328 -30.40 -11.05 6.01
CA VAL A 328 -31.59 -11.57 5.30
C VAL A 328 -31.63 -11.20 3.82
N GLN A 329 -30.85 -10.20 3.38
CA GLN A 329 -30.77 -9.74 2.00
C GLN A 329 -29.40 -10.00 1.38
N LEU A 330 -29.40 -10.10 0.05
CA LEU A 330 -28.19 -10.16 -0.76
C LEU A 330 -27.52 -8.77 -0.85
N ILE A 331 -26.19 -8.71 -0.75
CA ILE A 331 -25.45 -7.45 -0.85
C ILE A 331 -25.08 -7.19 -2.32
N PRO A 332 -25.59 -6.14 -2.99
CA PRO A 332 -25.25 -5.82 -4.37
C PRO A 332 -23.80 -5.31 -4.45
N VAL A 333 -23.00 -5.91 -5.33
CA VAL A 333 -21.57 -5.60 -5.47
C VAL A 333 -21.13 -5.55 -6.94
N VAL A 334 -20.10 -4.75 -7.18
CA VAL A 334 -19.40 -4.66 -8.46
C VAL A 334 -17.89 -4.60 -8.23
N PRO A 335 -17.06 -4.93 -9.24
CA PRO A 335 -15.63 -4.71 -9.15
C PRO A 335 -15.33 -3.21 -9.02
N GLY A 336 -14.55 -2.83 -8.02
CA GLY A 336 -14.20 -1.45 -7.70
C GLY A 336 -12.71 -1.27 -7.53
N ARG A 337 -12.15 -0.12 -7.90
CA ARG A 337 -10.70 0.04 -7.87
C ARG A 337 -10.12 0.13 -6.45
N ILE A 338 -9.07 -0.68 -6.20
CA ILE A 338 -8.13 -0.51 -5.09
C ILE A 338 -6.75 -0.28 -5.68
N THR A 339 -5.98 0.67 -5.15
CA THR A 339 -4.71 0.97 -5.81
C THR A 339 -3.70 -0.16 -5.60
N ALA A 340 -3.17 -0.68 -6.70
CA ALA A 340 -1.82 -1.21 -6.79
C ALA A 340 -1.18 -0.39 -7.93
N ALA A 341 -0.27 0.51 -7.62
CA ALA A 341 0.60 1.17 -8.60
C ALA A 341 1.83 1.64 -7.84
N ALA A 342 2.97 0.99 -8.05
CA ALA A 342 4.20 1.26 -7.33
C ALA A 342 5.04 2.28 -8.10
N VAL A 343 5.95 2.95 -7.39
CA VAL A 343 7.05 3.66 -8.03
C VAL A 343 8.24 2.70 -8.07
N SER A 344 8.65 2.26 -9.26
CA SER A 344 9.88 1.49 -9.43
C SER A 344 11.11 2.38 -9.41
N SER A 345 11.90 2.27 -8.36
CA SER A 345 13.30 2.69 -8.44
C SER A 345 14.16 1.52 -8.90
N PRO A 346 14.73 1.54 -10.13
CA PRO A 346 16.13 1.24 -10.21
C PRO A 346 16.85 2.38 -9.49
N ILE A 347 17.81 2.07 -8.61
CA ILE A 347 18.77 3.07 -8.15
C ILE A 347 19.53 3.53 -9.39
N ARG A 348 19.05 4.58 -10.04
CA ARG A 348 19.77 5.36 -11.03
C ARG A 348 19.98 6.73 -10.44
N THR A 349 21.23 7.02 -10.12
CA THR A 349 21.76 8.37 -10.05
C THR A 349 21.22 9.20 -11.21
N VAL A 350 20.46 10.24 -10.91
CA VAL A 350 20.23 11.33 -11.86
C VAL A 350 21.55 12.09 -11.97
N THR A 351 22.43 11.63 -12.88
CA THR A 351 23.53 12.46 -13.34
C THR A 351 22.96 13.51 -14.29
N PRO A 352 23.27 14.81 -14.14
CA PRO A 352 22.85 15.82 -15.09
C PRO A 352 23.39 15.46 -16.48
N ARG A 353 22.56 15.56 -17.52
CA ARG A 353 23.09 15.62 -18.89
C ARG A 353 24.02 16.84 -18.96
N SER A 354 25.30 16.60 -19.22
CA SER A 354 26.24 17.67 -19.54
C SER A 354 25.72 18.44 -20.76
N PRO A 355 25.67 19.79 -20.72
CA PRO A 355 25.31 20.57 -21.89
C PRO A 355 26.49 20.52 -22.86
N GLY A 356 26.37 19.77 -23.97
CA GLY A 356 27.50 19.71 -24.91
C GLY A 356 27.48 18.74 -26.09
N CYS A 357 26.43 17.94 -26.33
CA CYS A 357 26.40 17.09 -27.53
C CYS A 357 25.15 17.34 -28.37
N SER A 358 25.37 18.01 -29.50
CA SER A 358 24.46 18.15 -30.63
C SER A 358 24.16 16.80 -31.30
N PRO A 359 22.96 16.57 -31.86
CA PRO A 359 22.63 15.34 -32.56
C PRO A 359 23.18 15.36 -33.99
N ARG A 360 24.08 14.42 -34.32
CA ARG A 360 24.33 14.04 -35.72
C ARG A 360 23.69 12.68 -36.01
N VAL A 361 22.82 12.70 -37.02
CA VAL A 361 22.15 11.57 -37.65
C VAL A 361 23.15 10.80 -38.54
N ARG A 362 23.14 9.45 -38.50
CA ARG A 362 22.93 8.54 -39.66
C ARG A 362 23.24 7.06 -39.36
N SER A 363 22.19 6.24 -39.51
CA SER A 363 22.08 4.92 -40.17
C SER A 363 23.23 3.91 -40.14
N ARG A 364 22.93 2.67 -39.69
CA ARG A 364 22.75 1.45 -40.53
C ARG A 364 22.55 0.22 -39.65
N ALA A 365 21.50 -0.56 -39.93
CA ALA A 365 21.39 -1.99 -39.56
C ALA A 365 22.29 -2.83 -40.51
N PRO A 366 22.66 -4.08 -40.14
CA PRO A 366 21.77 -5.22 -40.40
C PRO A 366 21.69 -6.28 -39.28
N ALA A 367 20.84 -7.27 -39.57
CA ALA A 367 20.09 -8.23 -38.75
C ALA A 367 20.82 -9.38 -38.02
N CYS A 368 19.98 -10.15 -37.30
CA CYS A 368 20.14 -11.46 -36.60
C CYS A 368 20.53 -11.36 -35.11
N THR A 369 19.85 -11.95 -34.13
CA THR A 369 18.77 -12.97 -34.10
C THR A 369 18.14 -12.95 -32.70
N ALA A 370 16.91 -13.44 -32.60
CA ALA A 370 16.01 -13.38 -31.46
C ALA A 370 16.56 -13.94 -30.13
N GLN A 371 16.30 -13.21 -29.04
CA GLN A 371 15.72 -13.73 -27.80
C GLN A 371 15.12 -12.56 -27.02
N THR A 372 13.81 -12.40 -27.17
CA THR A 372 12.97 -11.47 -26.42
C THR A 372 12.85 -11.95 -24.98
N GLY A 373 13.45 -11.22 -24.04
CA GLY A 373 13.27 -11.40 -22.60
C GLY A 373 12.94 -10.06 -21.96
N TRP A 374 11.69 -9.62 -22.12
CA TRP A 374 11.14 -8.47 -21.40
C TRP A 374 10.48 -9.00 -20.13
N LEU A 375 11.03 -8.66 -18.96
CA LEU A 375 10.47 -9.00 -17.66
C LEU A 375 10.49 -7.73 -16.78
N PRO A 376 9.32 -7.14 -16.45
CA PRO A 376 9.14 -6.35 -15.25
C PRO A 376 8.55 -7.22 -14.12
N THR A 377 8.88 -6.86 -12.88
CA THR A 377 8.66 -7.63 -11.66
C THR A 377 7.98 -6.75 -10.61
N VAL A 378 6.75 -7.10 -10.21
CA VAL A 378 5.85 -6.43 -9.25
C VAL A 378 5.93 -7.09 -7.87
N CYS A 379 6.63 -6.51 -6.89
CA CYS A 379 6.34 -6.80 -5.47
C CYS A 379 6.63 -5.60 -4.56
N TRP A 380 5.61 -5.21 -3.81
CA TRP A 380 5.60 -4.15 -2.80
C TRP A 380 6.57 -4.44 -1.67
N LYS A 381 7.41 -3.49 -1.21
CA LYS A 381 8.34 -3.65 -0.07
C LYS A 381 8.91 -2.33 0.49
N VAL A 382 8.51 -1.89 1.67
CA VAL A 382 9.16 -0.75 2.39
C VAL A 382 10.43 -1.21 3.12
N TRP A 383 11.63 -0.78 2.71
CA TRP A 383 12.89 -0.94 3.47
C TRP A 383 13.74 0.34 3.54
N TRP A 384 14.48 0.48 4.65
CA TRP A 384 15.31 1.64 5.03
C TRP A 384 16.80 1.26 5.13
N TRP A 385 17.70 2.12 4.63
CA TRP A 385 19.16 2.03 4.87
C TRP A 385 19.75 3.41 5.16
N VAL A 386 20.36 3.61 6.33
CA VAL A 386 21.18 4.81 6.66
C VAL A 386 22.44 4.36 7.39
N GLY A 387 23.57 5.03 7.11
CA GLY A 387 24.59 5.17 8.14
C GLY A 387 25.80 6.02 7.72
N VAL A 388 26.77 6.05 8.64
CA VAL A 388 27.91 6.99 8.76
C VAL A 388 29.06 6.25 9.52
N PRO A 389 30.37 6.60 9.38
CA PRO A 389 31.48 5.63 9.37
C PRO A 389 32.37 5.53 10.64
N GLY A 390 33.01 4.35 10.80
CA GLY A 390 34.45 4.22 11.13
C GLY A 390 34.93 3.99 12.57
N LYS A 391 35.09 2.72 13.00
CA LYS A 391 36.35 2.03 13.42
C LYS A 391 36.05 0.68 14.09
N LEU A 392 36.85 -0.34 13.73
CA LEU A 392 36.76 -1.74 14.15
C LEU A 392 37.12 -1.95 15.62
N LEU A 393 36.44 -2.89 16.30
CA LEU A 393 37.03 -3.85 17.25
C LEU A 393 36.11 -5.08 17.40
N ARG A 394 36.69 -6.29 17.42
CA ARG A 394 36.01 -7.60 17.47
C ARG A 394 35.70 -7.99 18.93
N GLY A 395 34.47 -8.45 19.20
CA GLY A 395 34.06 -9.09 20.45
C GLY A 395 32.61 -9.59 20.39
N SER A 396 32.35 -10.82 20.82
CA SER A 396 31.06 -11.53 20.68
C SER A 396 30.01 -11.08 21.72
N LEU A 397 28.89 -10.55 21.25
CA LEU A 397 27.60 -10.49 21.95
C LEU A 397 26.46 -10.35 20.92
N THR A 398 25.48 -11.23 21.02
CA THR A 398 24.42 -11.47 20.03
C THR A 398 23.36 -10.37 20.07
N ALA A 399 23.58 -9.31 19.29
CA ALA A 399 22.58 -8.32 18.88
C ALA A 399 23.11 -7.63 17.60
N GLN A 400 22.92 -8.25 16.44
CA GLN A 400 23.52 -7.76 15.19
C GLN A 400 22.56 -6.89 14.37
N VAL A 401 22.46 -5.64 14.80
CA VAL A 401 22.49 -4.47 13.92
C VAL A 401 23.93 -4.36 13.43
N TRP A 402 24.30 -4.60 12.16
CA TRP A 402 25.53 -4.02 11.60
C TRP A 402 25.54 -3.87 10.08
N TRP A 403 26.03 -2.70 9.73
CA TRP A 403 26.51 -2.12 8.48
C TRP A 403 27.67 -2.89 7.77
N MET A 404 27.80 -2.73 6.45
CA MET A 404 29.08 -2.44 5.76
C MET A 404 28.90 -2.01 4.27
N ASN A 405 29.58 -0.90 3.91
CA ASN A 405 29.97 -0.34 2.59
C ASN A 405 28.93 0.22 1.60
N ALA A 406 28.77 1.56 1.60
CA ALA A 406 28.70 2.38 0.37
C ALA A 406 28.96 3.88 0.66
N THR A 407 29.75 4.53 -0.19
CA THR A 407 30.15 5.95 -0.19
C THR A 407 28.98 6.95 -0.39
N PRO A 408 29.12 8.22 0.02
CA PRO A 408 28.02 9.19 0.10
C PRO A 408 27.77 9.86 -1.26
N ARG A 409 26.51 9.83 -1.74
CA ARG A 409 25.84 10.85 -2.59
C ARG A 409 24.47 10.32 -3.07
N HIS A 410 23.48 11.22 -3.14
CA HIS A 410 22.17 11.08 -3.79
C HIS A 410 21.16 10.08 -3.22
N ARG A 411 20.12 10.52 -2.48
CA ARG A 411 18.93 9.67 -2.22
C ARG A 411 17.62 10.47 -2.12
N VAL A 412 16.79 10.40 -3.17
CA VAL A 412 15.32 10.40 -3.01
C VAL A 412 14.99 9.02 -2.47
N TRP A 413 14.24 8.93 -1.38
CA TRP A 413 13.76 7.64 -0.89
C TRP A 413 12.28 7.53 -1.21
N ILE A 414 11.91 6.45 -1.85
CA ILE A 414 10.53 6.03 -1.91
C ILE A 414 10.48 4.78 -1.05
N ALA A 415 9.46 4.66 -0.22
CA ALA A 415 9.21 3.45 0.52
C ALA A 415 8.75 2.36 -0.47
N GLU A 416 9.67 1.86 -1.32
CA GLU A 416 9.57 0.65 -2.17
C GLU A 416 10.85 0.48 -3.03
N GLY A 417 11.43 -0.73 -3.08
CA GLY A 417 12.76 -0.97 -3.67
C GLY A 417 12.91 -2.24 -4.53
N CYS A 418 14.00 -2.29 -5.32
CA CYS A 418 14.52 -3.44 -6.08
C CYS A 418 16.06 -3.45 -6.05
N SER A 419 16.70 -4.62 -6.02
CA SER A 419 18.15 -4.79 -6.23
C SER A 419 18.48 -6.09 -6.95
N ARG A 420 19.48 -6.10 -7.84
CA ARG A 420 20.58 -7.08 -7.82
C ARG A 420 21.70 -6.78 -8.83
N ARG A 421 22.92 -6.95 -8.29
CA ARG A 421 24.28 -7.08 -8.86
C ARG A 421 24.89 -5.92 -9.64
#